data_AF-A0AA40CHC9-F1
#
_entry.id   AF-A0AA40CHC9-F1
#
_cell.length_a   1.000
_cell.length_b   1.000
_cell.length_c   1.000
_cell.angle_alpha   90.00
_cell.angle_beta   90.00
_cell.angle_gamma   90.00
#
_symmetry.space_group_name_H-M   'P 1'
#
loop_
_entity.id
_entity.type
_entity.pdbx_description
1 polymer ?
#
loop_
_entity_poly.entity_id
_entity_poly.type
_entity_poly.pdbx_seq_one_letter_code
_entity_poly.pdbx_strand_id
1 'polypeptide(L)'
;MQLTNTLLLTLSAVALTLAAPQVGATPELGVAKDFPATDLDFLDFAIPDSPGAPITLTTTTTTPTNATTATKILPRQNAKVAPKRMRYCQHDNGRGECRNIEFPDMKCVNLDRAWDNRISSAYINAPWWCRWHPEKNCKGRRVDMRYPGIFNFKTVGMNDQASSFFCWHMF
;
A
#
# COMPACT_ATOMS: atom_id res chain seq x y z
N MET A 1 -10.93 47.03 -60.25
CA MET A 1 -11.10 45.85 -59.39
C MET A 1 -9.73 45.43 -58.86
N GLN A 2 -9.70 44.87 -57.65
CA GLN A 2 -8.58 44.25 -56.93
C GLN A 2 -7.66 45.17 -56.12
N LEU A 3 -8.09 45.41 -54.87
CA LEU A 3 -7.20 45.61 -53.72
C LEU A 3 -6.71 44.24 -53.24
N THR A 4 -5.40 44.02 -53.25
CA THR A 4 -4.75 42.87 -52.62
C THR A 4 -4.49 43.17 -51.15
N ASN A 5 -5.33 42.61 -50.27
CA ASN A 5 -5.13 42.57 -48.82
C ASN A 5 -3.98 41.61 -48.48
N THR A 6 -2.87 42.13 -47.97
CA THR A 6 -1.76 41.34 -47.40
C THR A 6 -1.98 41.22 -45.89
N LEU A 7 -2.31 40.01 -45.44
CA LEU A 7 -2.46 39.66 -44.03
C LEU A 7 -1.06 39.41 -43.42
N LEU A 8 -0.59 40.29 -42.54
CA LEU A 8 0.61 40.05 -41.71
C LEU A 8 0.21 39.17 -40.50
N LEU A 9 0.70 37.92 -40.45
CA LEU A 9 0.69 37.11 -39.23
C LEU A 9 1.89 37.51 -38.36
N THR A 10 1.63 38.15 -37.23
CA THR A 10 2.63 38.38 -36.18
C THR A 10 2.79 37.12 -35.32
N LEU A 11 3.97 36.51 -35.38
CA LEU A 11 4.35 35.35 -34.58
C LEU A 11 4.90 35.84 -33.23
N SER A 12 4.10 35.75 -32.17
CA SER A 12 4.53 36.08 -30.81
C SER A 12 5.42 34.96 -30.27
N ALA A 13 6.74 35.20 -30.22
CA ALA A 13 7.69 34.32 -29.56
C ALA A 13 7.50 34.41 -28.03
N VAL A 14 7.03 33.34 -27.40
CA VAL A 14 7.00 33.19 -25.94
C VAL A 14 8.40 32.79 -25.49
N ALA A 15 9.07 33.67 -24.75
CA ALA A 15 10.33 33.38 -24.09
C ALA A 15 10.10 32.43 -22.90
N LEU A 16 10.65 31.22 -22.94
CA LEU A 16 10.78 30.34 -21.79
C LEU A 16 11.93 30.86 -20.91
N THR A 17 11.62 31.40 -19.74
CA THR A 17 12.62 31.66 -18.69
C THR A 17 12.96 30.35 -17.98
N LEU A 18 14.19 29.90 -18.18
CA LEU A 18 14.79 28.74 -17.53
C LEU A 18 15.25 29.15 -16.12
N ALA A 19 14.47 28.80 -15.08
CA ALA A 19 14.88 29.00 -13.69
C ALA A 19 15.76 27.81 -13.24
N ALA A 20 17.00 28.11 -12.85
CA ALA A 20 17.99 27.17 -12.34
C ALA A 20 17.59 26.56 -10.97
N PRO A 21 18.08 25.36 -10.62
CA PRO A 21 17.85 24.73 -9.33
C PRO A 21 18.72 25.37 -8.24
N GLN A 22 18.09 25.80 -7.15
CA GLN A 22 18.77 26.22 -5.93
C GLN A 22 19.23 24.97 -5.17
N VAL A 23 20.54 24.76 -5.16
CA VAL A 23 21.24 23.84 -4.25
C VAL A 23 21.43 24.56 -2.93
N GLY A 24 20.98 23.95 -1.82
CA GLY A 24 21.42 24.35 -0.48
C GLY A 24 20.39 24.17 0.61
N ALA A 25 20.46 23.06 1.34
CA ALA A 25 20.47 23.03 2.81
C ALA A 25 20.56 21.56 3.29
N THR A 26 21.67 21.26 3.94
CA THR A 26 21.99 20.02 4.67
C THR A 26 21.06 19.78 5.86
N PRO A 27 20.98 18.53 6.36
CA PRO A 27 19.98 18.07 7.32
C PRO A 27 20.33 18.42 8.77
N GLU A 28 19.33 18.84 9.54
CA GLU A 28 19.42 18.85 11.01
C GLU A 28 18.95 17.50 11.56
N LEU A 29 19.85 16.92 12.33
CA LEU A 29 19.80 15.62 12.97
C LEU A 29 18.85 15.67 14.19
N GLY A 30 17.61 15.23 14.02
CA GLY A 30 16.66 14.99 15.11
C GLY A 30 16.63 13.51 15.49
N VAL A 31 17.36 13.16 16.55
CA VAL A 31 17.52 11.81 17.10
C VAL A 31 16.22 11.25 17.70
N ALA A 32 16.06 9.94 17.51
CA ALA A 32 15.00 9.02 17.92
C ALA A 32 14.59 9.05 19.40
N LYS A 33 13.29 8.76 19.66
CA LYS A 33 12.63 8.11 20.82
C LYS A 33 11.17 7.88 20.41
N ASP A 34 10.47 6.75 20.49
CA ASP A 34 10.66 5.41 21.02
C ASP A 34 9.74 4.51 20.18
N PHE A 35 10.25 3.40 19.64
CA PHE A 35 9.41 2.33 19.11
C PHE A 35 9.77 1.04 19.84
N PRO A 36 8.82 0.39 20.54
CA PRO A 36 9.06 -0.96 21.04
C PRO A 36 9.18 -1.91 19.85
N ALA A 37 10.41 -2.34 19.59
CA ALA A 37 10.70 -3.55 18.85
C ALA A 37 10.39 -4.74 19.77
N THR A 38 9.36 -5.51 19.44
CA THR A 38 9.25 -6.97 19.59
C THR A 38 7.78 -7.36 19.47
N ASP A 39 7.40 -7.88 18.31
CA ASP A 39 6.55 -9.08 18.29
C ASP A 39 6.76 -9.80 16.95
N LEU A 40 7.85 -10.56 16.89
CA LEU A 40 8.17 -11.49 15.82
C LEU A 40 7.66 -12.88 16.22
N ASP A 41 6.36 -13.03 16.43
CA ASP A 41 5.72 -14.35 16.60
C ASP A 41 5.33 -14.95 15.23
N PHE A 42 6.30 -14.95 14.30
CA PHE A 42 6.17 -15.63 13.02
C PHE A 42 7.23 -16.72 12.95
N LEU A 43 6.76 -17.97 13.07
CA LEU A 43 7.45 -19.23 12.74
C LEU A 43 8.41 -19.78 13.80
N ASP A 44 7.85 -20.36 14.86
CA ASP A 44 8.50 -21.47 15.56
C ASP A 44 8.20 -22.78 14.79
N PHE A 45 8.84 -22.95 13.64
CA PHE A 45 9.04 -24.25 13.01
C PHE A 45 10.50 -24.63 13.25
N ALA A 46 10.78 -25.12 14.45
CA ALA A 46 12.02 -25.81 14.75
C ALA A 46 12.12 -27.06 13.85
N ILE A 47 13.00 -27.00 12.85
CA ILE A 47 13.56 -28.19 12.20
C ILE A 47 14.92 -28.44 12.86
N PRO A 48 15.06 -29.42 13.77
CA PRO A 48 16.37 -29.84 14.22
C PRO A 48 16.98 -30.81 13.21
N ASP A 49 17.94 -30.30 12.41
CA ASP A 49 18.98 -31.10 11.79
C ASP A 49 19.91 -31.66 12.88
N SER A 50 19.77 -32.95 13.21
CA SER A 50 20.85 -33.73 13.82
C SER A 50 20.61 -35.24 13.67
N PRO A 51 21.59 -36.03 13.17
CA PRO A 51 21.46 -37.47 13.05
C PRO A 51 21.90 -38.17 14.35
N GLY A 52 20.99 -38.90 14.98
CA GLY A 52 21.35 -39.92 15.97
C GLY A 52 20.63 -39.83 17.32
N ALA A 53 19.34 -40.19 17.35
CA ALA A 53 18.70 -40.78 18.53
C ALA A 53 17.39 -41.50 18.11
N PRO A 54 17.08 -42.69 18.67
CA PRO A 54 15.85 -43.40 18.35
C PRO A 54 14.61 -42.70 18.94
N ILE A 55 13.67 -42.36 18.06
CA ILE A 55 12.38 -41.76 18.38
C ILE A 55 11.46 -42.82 19.01
N THR A 56 11.07 -42.62 20.27
CA THR A 56 10.10 -43.46 20.97
C THR A 56 8.71 -42.81 20.81
N LEU A 57 7.81 -43.47 20.06
CA LEU A 57 6.41 -43.04 19.93
C LEU A 57 5.65 -43.37 21.22
N THR A 58 5.29 -42.36 21.99
CA THR A 58 4.37 -42.50 23.13
C THR A 58 2.98 -42.05 22.67
N THR A 59 2.12 -42.99 22.31
CA THR A 59 0.70 -42.74 22.00
C THR A 59 -0.08 -42.59 23.30
N THR A 60 -0.36 -41.36 23.72
CA THR A 60 -1.33 -41.07 24.78
C THR A 60 -2.74 -41.07 24.18
N THR A 61 -3.46 -42.17 24.38
CA THR A 61 -4.89 -42.30 24.07
C THR A 61 -5.69 -41.55 25.13
N THR A 62 -6.11 -40.33 24.83
CA THR A 62 -7.06 -39.57 25.67
C THR A 62 -8.50 -39.82 25.19
N THR A 63 -9.29 -40.43 26.06
CA THR A 63 -10.73 -40.69 25.94
C THR A 63 -11.53 -39.40 25.69
N PRO A 64 -12.48 -39.38 24.73
CA PRO A 64 -13.38 -38.24 24.56
C PRO A 64 -14.57 -38.35 25.52
N THR A 65 -14.55 -37.56 26.60
CA THR A 65 -15.73 -37.39 27.46
C THR A 65 -16.66 -36.36 26.83
N ASN A 66 -17.77 -36.81 26.26
CA ASN A 66 -18.90 -35.98 25.85
C ASN A 66 -19.50 -35.28 27.08
N ALA A 67 -19.33 -33.96 27.15
CA ALA A 67 -20.13 -33.09 28.01
C ALA A 67 -20.81 -32.04 27.14
N THR A 68 -22.00 -32.38 26.64
CA THR A 68 -22.90 -31.46 25.95
C THR A 68 -23.45 -30.46 26.97
N THR A 69 -22.77 -29.33 27.12
CA THR A 69 -23.38 -28.13 27.69
C THR A 69 -23.55 -27.15 26.55
N ALA A 70 -24.77 -27.04 26.03
CA ALA A 70 -25.12 -26.02 25.05
C ALA A 70 -25.10 -24.65 25.74
N THR A 71 -23.90 -24.07 25.87
CA THR A 71 -23.74 -22.68 26.23
C THR A 71 -24.40 -21.87 25.11
N LYS A 72 -25.48 -21.17 25.44
CA LYS A 72 -26.12 -20.18 24.57
C LYS A 72 -25.02 -19.25 24.04
N ILE A 73 -24.63 -19.45 22.79
CA ILE A 73 -23.62 -18.65 22.11
C ILE A 73 -24.22 -17.25 22.03
N LEU A 74 -23.74 -16.35 22.87
CA LEU A 74 -24.01 -14.93 22.73
C LEU A 74 -23.52 -14.53 21.33
N PRO A 75 -24.29 -13.75 20.54
CA PRO A 75 -23.76 -13.22 19.29
C PRO A 75 -22.43 -12.52 19.60
N ARG A 76 -21.42 -12.77 18.75
CA ARG A 76 -20.10 -12.14 18.83
C ARG A 76 -20.25 -10.63 18.65
N GLN A 77 -20.68 -9.94 19.69
CA GLN A 77 -20.77 -8.50 19.77
C GLN A 77 -19.33 -8.01 19.77
N ASN A 78 -18.98 -7.25 18.73
CA ASN A 78 -17.64 -6.76 18.41
C ASN A 78 -16.79 -7.75 17.60
N ALA A 79 -17.24 -8.09 16.39
CA ALA A 79 -16.29 -8.30 15.31
C ALA A 79 -15.45 -7.00 15.19
N LYS A 80 -14.23 -7.02 15.74
CA LYS A 80 -13.29 -5.91 15.70
C LYS A 80 -13.05 -5.60 14.21
N VAL A 81 -13.67 -4.54 13.70
CA VAL A 81 -13.55 -4.14 12.30
C VAL A 81 -12.06 -3.98 12.01
N ALA A 82 -11.56 -4.73 11.02
CA ALA A 82 -10.15 -4.67 10.68
C ALA A 82 -9.77 -3.23 10.30
N PRO A 83 -8.62 -2.72 10.78
CA PRO A 83 -8.26 -1.32 10.59
C PRO A 83 -8.08 -1.02 9.09
N LYS A 84 -8.72 0.06 8.61
CA LYS A 84 -8.68 0.55 7.22
C LYS A 84 -7.37 1.26 6.92
N ARG A 85 -6.26 0.53 6.96
CA ARG A 85 -4.91 1.13 6.84
C ARG A 85 -4.19 0.63 5.60
N MET A 86 -3.58 1.56 4.87
CA MET A 86 -2.76 1.30 3.70
C MET A 86 -1.44 2.06 3.83
N ARG A 87 -0.34 1.43 3.42
CA ARG A 87 0.98 2.04 3.33
C ARG A 87 1.40 2.10 1.87
N TYR A 88 1.87 3.23 1.38
CA TYR A 88 2.48 3.32 0.05
C TYR A 88 3.84 4.01 0.13
N CYS A 89 4.74 3.67 -0.80
CA CYS A 89 6.14 4.08 -0.78
C CYS A 89 6.64 4.53 -2.15
N GLN A 90 7.64 5.42 -2.13
CA GLN A 90 8.23 6.01 -3.34
C GLN A 90 9.06 5.01 -4.16
N HIS A 91 9.58 3.96 -3.52
CA HIS A 91 10.36 2.93 -4.20
C HIS A 91 9.71 1.56 -4.02
N ASP A 92 10.18 0.61 -4.83
CA ASP A 92 9.78 -0.78 -4.75
C ASP A 92 10.21 -1.40 -3.42
N ASN A 93 9.56 -2.50 -3.05
CA ASN A 93 9.83 -3.30 -1.86
C ASN A 93 9.81 -2.47 -0.55
N GLY A 94 8.96 -1.43 -0.50
CA GLY A 94 8.75 -0.63 0.72
C GLY A 94 9.92 0.29 1.08
N ARG A 95 10.75 0.64 0.09
CA ARG A 95 11.91 1.52 0.25
C ARG A 95 11.55 2.98 0.00
N GLY A 96 12.49 3.87 0.34
CA GLY A 96 12.33 5.32 0.21
C GLY A 96 11.37 5.89 1.24
N GLU A 97 10.81 7.06 0.94
CA GLU A 97 9.75 7.62 1.76
C GLU A 97 8.50 6.74 1.66
N CYS A 98 7.84 6.52 2.80
CA CYS A 98 6.58 5.79 2.87
C CYS A 98 5.57 6.55 3.70
N ARG A 99 4.29 6.44 3.34
CA ARG A 99 3.20 7.02 4.10
C ARG A 99 2.16 5.98 4.47
N ASN A 100 1.79 5.98 5.74
CA ASN A 100 0.66 5.23 6.25
C ASN A 100 -0.56 6.15 6.24
N ILE A 101 -1.65 5.69 5.64
CA ILE A 101 -2.91 6.41 5.62
C ILE A 101 -4.04 5.51 6.13
N GLU A 102 -5.06 6.17 6.66
CA GLU A 102 -6.38 5.58 6.79
C GLU A 102 -7.22 5.99 5.57
N PHE A 103 -8.01 5.06 5.03
CA PHE A 103 -8.83 5.33 3.86
C PHE A 103 -10.32 5.16 4.16
N PRO A 104 -11.18 5.99 3.54
CA PRO A 104 -12.62 5.79 3.56
C PRO A 104 -13.01 4.54 2.76
N ASP A 105 -14.08 3.88 3.19
CA ASP A 105 -14.62 2.72 2.51
C ASP A 105 -15.51 3.13 1.34
N MET A 106 -15.40 2.39 0.23
CA MET A 106 -16.12 2.62 -1.02
C MET A 106 -16.07 4.06 -1.53
N LYS A 107 -14.93 4.75 -1.34
CA LYS A 107 -14.74 6.11 -1.82
C LYS A 107 -13.43 6.24 -2.59
N CYS A 108 -13.50 6.96 -3.70
CA CYS A 108 -12.31 7.32 -4.48
C CYS A 108 -11.54 8.44 -3.76
N VAL A 109 -10.23 8.24 -3.60
CA VAL A 109 -9.33 9.19 -2.96
C VAL A 109 -8.23 9.56 -3.95
N ASN A 110 -8.04 10.86 -4.14
CA ASN A 110 -6.92 11.39 -4.91
C ASN A 110 -5.69 11.47 -4.01
N LEU A 111 -4.54 11.09 -4.56
CA LEU A 111 -3.26 11.36 -3.91
C LEU A 111 -3.01 12.86 -3.89
N ASP A 112 -2.36 13.32 -2.82
CA ASP A 112 -1.89 14.69 -2.76
C ASP A 112 -0.72 14.91 -3.73
N ARG A 113 -0.41 16.19 -3.96
CA ARG A 113 0.58 16.60 -4.96
C ARG A 113 1.99 16.02 -4.70
N ALA A 114 2.36 15.70 -3.47
CA ALA A 114 3.68 15.17 -3.16
C ALA A 114 3.83 13.68 -3.53
N TRP A 115 2.71 12.97 -3.72
CA TRP A 115 2.64 11.53 -3.96
C TRP A 115 2.05 11.15 -5.33
N ASP A 116 1.43 12.11 -6.00
CA ASP A 116 0.93 11.99 -7.38
C ASP A 116 2.07 11.53 -8.30
N ASN A 117 1.89 10.39 -9.00
CA ASN A 117 2.89 9.82 -9.91
C ASN A 117 4.25 9.48 -9.26
N ARG A 118 4.25 9.05 -8.00
CA ARG A 118 5.50 8.74 -7.27
C ARG A 118 5.50 7.40 -6.56
N ILE A 119 4.39 6.67 -6.60
CA ILE A 119 4.26 5.42 -5.85
C ILE A 119 4.82 4.27 -6.69
N SER A 120 5.74 3.53 -6.09
CA SER A 120 6.37 2.35 -6.66
C SER A 120 6.06 1.05 -5.87
N SER A 121 5.56 1.15 -4.63
CA SER A 121 5.02 0.02 -3.87
C SER A 121 3.88 0.42 -2.94
N ALA A 122 2.96 -0.49 -2.67
CA ALA A 122 1.85 -0.28 -1.76
C ALA A 122 1.43 -1.57 -1.05
N TYR A 123 0.99 -1.43 0.19
CA TYR A 123 0.67 -2.48 1.13
C TYR A 123 -0.65 -2.16 1.80
N ILE A 124 -1.46 -3.18 1.98
CA ILE A 124 -2.76 -3.03 2.61
C ILE A 124 -2.95 -4.13 3.63
N ASN A 125 -3.66 -3.82 4.72
CA ASN A 125 -4.02 -4.82 5.71
C ASN A 125 -5.21 -5.66 5.22
N ALA A 126 -5.22 -6.95 5.55
CA ALA A 126 -6.40 -7.78 5.34
C ALA A 126 -7.59 -7.24 6.17
N PRO A 127 -8.84 -7.40 5.71
CA PRO A 127 -9.31 -8.07 4.50
C PRO A 127 -9.62 -7.06 3.36
N TRP A 128 -8.88 -5.96 3.27
CA TRP A 128 -9.20 -4.86 2.36
C TRP A 128 -8.60 -5.05 0.97
N TRP A 129 -9.34 -4.60 -0.03
CA TRP A 129 -8.94 -4.58 -1.44
C TRP A 129 -8.94 -3.13 -1.92
N CYS A 130 -7.99 -2.78 -2.78
CA CYS A 130 -7.94 -1.47 -3.41
C CYS A 130 -7.71 -1.59 -4.90
N ARG A 131 -8.26 -0.62 -5.62
CA ARG A 131 -8.02 -0.41 -7.03
C ARG A 131 -7.27 0.89 -7.22
N TRP A 132 -6.16 0.82 -7.94
CA TRP A 132 -5.31 1.94 -8.27
C TRP A 132 -5.55 2.42 -9.70
N HIS A 133 -5.43 3.72 -9.88
CA HIS A 133 -5.71 4.43 -11.12
C HIS A 133 -4.60 5.45 -11.41
N PRO A 134 -4.19 5.59 -12.69
CA PRO A 134 -3.13 6.51 -13.08
C PRO A 134 -3.62 7.95 -13.21
N GLU A 135 -4.93 8.16 -13.19
CA GLU A 135 -5.55 9.47 -13.27
C GLU A 135 -6.28 9.77 -11.95
N LYS A 136 -6.59 11.05 -11.73
CA LYS A 136 -7.41 11.49 -10.59
C LYS A 136 -8.86 11.04 -10.77
N ASN A 137 -9.56 10.95 -9.65
CA ASN A 137 -10.96 10.57 -9.56
C ASN A 137 -11.25 9.15 -10.10
N CYS A 138 -10.30 8.23 -9.91
CA CYS A 138 -10.40 6.82 -10.25
C CYS A 138 -10.72 6.56 -11.73
N LYS A 139 -10.02 7.28 -12.61
CA LYS A 139 -10.14 7.19 -14.07
C LYS A 139 -8.99 6.42 -14.71
N GLY A 140 -9.14 6.11 -15.99
CA GLY A 140 -8.12 5.40 -16.77
C GLY A 140 -8.02 3.92 -16.43
N ARG A 141 -6.89 3.31 -16.80
CA ARG A 141 -6.61 1.89 -16.56
C ARG A 141 -6.62 1.59 -15.06
N ARG A 142 -7.08 0.39 -14.68
CA ARG A 142 -7.14 -0.05 -13.28
C ARG A 142 -6.14 -1.16 -12.99
N VAL A 143 -5.57 -1.13 -11.79
CA VAL A 143 -4.80 -2.23 -11.21
C VAL A 143 -5.43 -2.58 -9.87
N ASP A 144 -5.86 -3.82 -9.73
CA ASP A 144 -6.42 -4.31 -8.47
C ASP A 144 -5.28 -4.81 -7.56
N MET A 145 -5.32 -4.38 -6.31
CA MET A 145 -4.39 -4.72 -5.25
C MET A 145 -5.16 -5.38 -4.11
N ARG A 146 -4.75 -6.59 -3.75
CA ARG A 146 -5.23 -7.35 -2.60
C ARG A 146 -4.13 -7.46 -1.56
N TYR A 147 -4.49 -7.75 -0.30
CA TYR A 147 -3.51 -8.18 0.70
C TYR A 147 -2.57 -9.25 0.13
N PRO A 148 -1.24 -9.14 0.30
CA PRO A 148 -0.50 -8.16 1.13
C PRO A 148 -0.22 -6.81 0.47
N GLY A 149 -0.49 -6.65 -0.81
CA GLY A 149 -0.23 -5.44 -1.59
C GLY A 149 0.51 -5.73 -2.91
N ILE A 150 1.09 -4.69 -3.49
CA ILE A 150 1.97 -4.75 -4.67
C ILE A 150 3.35 -4.23 -4.26
N PHE A 151 4.31 -5.14 -4.17
CA PHE A 151 5.70 -4.83 -3.79
C PHE A 151 6.44 -4.03 -4.86
N ASN A 152 6.03 -4.12 -6.12
CA ASN A 152 6.67 -3.40 -7.21
C ASN A 152 5.65 -3.07 -8.30
N PHE A 153 5.28 -1.80 -8.44
CA PHE A 153 4.30 -1.36 -9.43
C PHE A 153 4.79 -1.50 -10.87
N LYS A 154 6.10 -1.72 -11.11
CA LYS A 154 6.64 -2.02 -12.45
C LYS A 154 6.08 -3.33 -13.00
N THR A 155 5.84 -4.32 -12.15
CA THR A 155 5.34 -5.65 -12.58
C THR A 155 3.91 -5.60 -13.12
N VAL A 156 3.16 -4.58 -12.71
CA VAL A 156 1.78 -4.31 -13.16
C VAL A 156 1.70 -3.08 -14.09
N GLY A 157 2.87 -2.55 -14.50
CA GLY A 157 2.99 -1.45 -15.43
C GLY A 157 2.47 -0.09 -14.93
N MET A 158 2.36 0.14 -13.61
CA MET A 158 1.81 1.35 -13.00
C MET A 158 2.84 2.09 -12.12
N ASN A 159 4.13 1.84 -12.35
CA ASN A 159 5.21 2.46 -11.58
C ASN A 159 5.24 3.98 -11.77
N ASP A 160 5.22 4.73 -10.66
CA ASP A 160 5.25 6.19 -10.68
C ASP A 160 4.13 6.80 -11.53
N GLN A 161 2.97 6.12 -11.58
CA GLN A 161 1.81 6.57 -12.34
C GLN A 161 0.56 6.71 -11.49
N ALA A 162 0.52 6.10 -10.30
CA ALA A 162 -0.68 6.15 -9.47
C ALA A 162 -1.02 7.60 -9.06
N SER A 163 -2.28 7.99 -9.26
CA SER A 163 -2.83 9.31 -8.90
C SER A 163 -4.06 9.21 -8.01
N SER A 164 -4.78 8.10 -8.05
CA SER A 164 -5.93 7.87 -7.16
C SER A 164 -6.14 6.39 -6.86
N PHE A 165 -6.89 6.12 -5.80
CA PHE A 165 -7.25 4.78 -5.39
C PHE A 165 -8.67 4.71 -4.83
N PHE A 166 -9.26 3.52 -4.89
CA PHE A 166 -10.58 3.20 -4.36
C PHE A 166 -10.49 1.87 -3.60
N CYS A 167 -10.93 1.84 -2.35
CA CYS A 167 -10.82 0.65 -1.50
C CYS A 167 -12.17 0.17 -0.99
N TRP A 168 -12.30 -1.14 -0.81
CA TRP A 168 -13.51 -1.79 -0.30
C TRP A 168 -13.17 -3.02 0.54
N HIS A 169 -14.09 -3.39 1.42
CA HIS A 169 -13.99 -4.62 2.20
C HIS A 169 -14.30 -5.83 1.32
N MET A 170 -13.45 -6.87 1.36
CA MET A 170 -13.84 -8.17 0.82
C MET A 170 -14.44 -9.02 1.94
N PHE A 171 -15.69 -9.43 1.74
CA PHE A 171 -16.51 -10.20 2.69
C PHE A 171 -15.88 -11.50 3.15
#